data_AF-A0A2D8HEJ4-F1
#
_entry.id   AF-A0A2D8HEJ4-F1
#
_cell.length_a   1.000
_cell.length_b   1.000
_cell.length_c   1.000
_cell.angle_alpha   90.00
_cell.angle_beta   90.00
_cell.angle_gamma   90.00
#
_symmetry.space_group_name_H-M   'P 1'
#
loop_
_entity.id
_entity.type
_entity.pdbx_description
1 polymer ?
#
loop_
_entity_poly.entity_id
_entity_poly.type
_entity_poly.pdbx_seq_one_letter_code
_entity_poly.pdbx_strand_id
1 'polypeptide(L)'
;MGGAAHAQARSETTAVTHMLRLLDPKAPLWYRNISFSRNAIGMLMLEAFRQDNMEMKKSIAELFESGLLLNIAMTEFRDKRERRADWLPEASITGCQGYMKNGGELGYGLERCLYELSPETPCLSTLVLGSHVRNISEFIEVAEQKLLASNGHGNPFDRHAAAFIATKSRGLDKFLISLTLYPAGSVEHVLVELKLFAKLQALSHPGPLPGFAAWAEEMLKPVFLKIRSRLRREVVIQRFREARKSGDLGMILEATDLERQLAQDRREYEEALAAAGEADRLAIFLMNGTDARRAAAEGYGAWITSVLSVTALLASTILSVLYFME
;
A
#
# COMPACT_ATOMS: atom_id res chain seq x y z
N MET A 1 3.67 -34.41 -2.77
CA MET A 1 4.54 -35.34 -2.03
C MET A 1 5.50 -34.67 -1.03
N GLY A 2 5.95 -33.42 -1.23
CA GLY A 2 6.86 -32.74 -0.28
C GLY A 2 6.25 -32.38 1.09
N GLY A 3 4.94 -32.10 1.18
CA GLY A 3 4.31 -31.68 2.43
C GLY A 3 4.27 -32.74 3.54
N ALA A 4 4.06 -34.01 3.17
CA ALA A 4 3.98 -35.12 4.13
C ALA A 4 5.36 -35.47 4.74
N ALA A 5 6.42 -35.45 3.92
CA ALA A 5 7.79 -35.66 4.39
C ALA A 5 8.26 -34.53 5.31
N HIS A 6 7.92 -33.28 5.01
CA HIS A 6 8.22 -32.14 5.89
C HIS A 6 7.47 -32.20 7.23
N ALA A 7 6.20 -32.63 7.23
CA ALA A 7 5.43 -32.80 8.46
C ALA A 7 6.01 -33.90 9.36
N GLN A 8 6.42 -35.03 8.78
CA GLN A 8 7.04 -36.13 9.50
C GLN A 8 8.39 -35.73 10.12
N ALA A 9 9.28 -35.09 9.36
CA ALA A 9 10.57 -34.60 9.87
C ALA A 9 10.41 -33.55 10.99
N ARG A 10 9.37 -32.71 10.90
CA ARG A 10 9.02 -31.73 11.96
C ARG A 10 8.57 -32.43 13.24
N SER A 11 7.80 -33.52 13.13
CA SER A 11 7.36 -34.35 14.26
C SER A 11 8.56 -35.00 14.97
N GLU A 12 9.49 -35.58 14.21
CA GLU A 12 10.71 -36.22 14.75
C GLU A 12 11.62 -35.22 15.46
N THR A 13 11.87 -34.05 14.85
CA THR A 13 12.66 -32.97 15.48
C THR A 13 12.07 -32.54 16.82
N THR A 14 10.74 -32.42 16.88
CA THR A 14 10.01 -32.01 18.08
C THR A 14 10.13 -33.07 19.18
N ALA A 15 10.02 -34.36 18.82
CA ALA A 15 10.19 -35.47 19.75
C ALA A 15 11.62 -35.51 20.34
N VAL A 16 12.64 -35.35 19.51
CA VAL A 16 14.05 -35.28 19.96
C VAL A 16 14.27 -34.12 20.92
N THR A 17 13.72 -32.94 20.61
CA THR A 17 13.82 -31.76 21.48
C THR A 17 13.19 -32.03 22.85
N HIS A 18 12.02 -32.66 22.89
CA HIS A 18 11.36 -33.05 24.14
C HIS A 18 12.17 -34.10 24.93
N MET A 19 12.69 -35.13 24.26
CA MET A 19 13.50 -36.17 24.91
C MET A 19 14.76 -35.59 25.54
N LEU A 20 15.51 -34.75 24.80
CA LEU A 20 16.69 -34.06 25.33
C LEU A 20 16.33 -33.21 26.56
N ARG A 21 15.17 -32.55 26.52
CA ARG A 21 14.71 -31.72 27.63
C ARG A 21 14.33 -32.53 28.87
N LEU A 22 13.78 -33.73 28.70
CA LEU A 22 13.46 -34.65 29.80
C LEU A 22 14.72 -35.24 30.41
N LEU A 23 15.71 -35.59 29.58
CA LEU A 23 16.99 -36.18 30.02
C LEU A 23 17.87 -35.16 30.75
N ASP A 24 17.99 -33.93 30.24
CA ASP A 24 18.69 -32.84 30.90
C ASP A 24 17.84 -31.56 30.94
N PRO A 25 17.03 -31.39 32.01
CA PRO A 25 16.22 -30.20 32.19
C PRO A 25 17.03 -28.93 32.52
N LYS A 26 18.36 -28.99 32.66
CA LYS A 26 19.22 -27.81 32.89
C LYS A 26 19.98 -27.38 31.63
N ALA A 27 20.22 -28.30 30.70
CA ALA A 27 20.88 -28.01 29.43
C ALA A 27 20.19 -26.90 28.62
N PRO A 28 20.93 -26.23 27.72
CA PRO A 28 20.35 -25.40 26.66
C PRO A 28 19.27 -26.15 25.87
N LEU A 29 18.29 -25.43 25.34
CA LEU A 29 17.29 -26.00 24.46
C LEU A 29 17.91 -26.22 23.08
N TRP A 30 17.79 -27.43 22.55
CA TRP A 30 18.27 -27.80 21.22
C TRP A 30 17.09 -27.97 20.26
N TYR A 31 17.14 -27.31 19.11
CA TYR A 31 16.16 -27.48 18.05
C TYR A 31 16.87 -27.40 16.70
N ARG A 32 16.94 -28.51 15.95
CA ARG A 32 17.68 -28.58 14.67
C ARG A 32 19.13 -28.07 14.79
N ASN A 33 19.44 -26.97 14.10
CA ASN A 33 20.75 -26.32 14.04
C ASN A 33 20.90 -25.16 15.05
N ILE A 34 19.94 -24.98 15.98
CA ILE A 34 20.02 -23.94 17.01
C ILE A 34 20.07 -24.53 18.41
N SER A 35 20.83 -23.85 19.28
CA SER A 35 20.91 -24.12 20.71
C SER A 35 20.92 -22.81 21.47
N PHE A 36 20.10 -22.69 22.51
CA PHE A 36 20.01 -21.46 23.31
C PHE A 36 19.53 -21.70 24.74
N SER A 37 19.93 -20.84 25.66
CA SER A 37 19.42 -20.82 27.04
C SER A 37 18.01 -20.24 27.10
N ARG A 38 17.25 -20.55 28.16
CA ARG A 38 15.81 -20.20 28.32
C ARG A 38 15.44 -18.73 28.03
N ASN A 39 16.33 -17.79 28.31
CA ASN A 39 16.14 -16.35 28.07
C ASN A 39 16.98 -15.78 26.90
N ALA A 40 17.66 -16.62 26.12
CA ALA A 40 18.65 -16.19 25.14
C ALA A 40 18.13 -16.18 23.69
N ILE A 41 16.87 -16.55 23.44
CA ILE A 41 16.38 -16.66 22.05
C ILE A 41 16.39 -15.31 21.31
N GLY A 42 16.17 -14.18 22.00
CA GLY A 42 16.26 -12.84 21.41
C GLY A 42 17.67 -12.53 20.91
N MET A 43 18.70 -12.91 21.67
CA MET A 43 20.10 -12.75 21.28
C MET A 43 20.48 -13.68 20.14
N LEU A 44 19.98 -14.92 20.15
CA LEU A 44 20.14 -15.85 19.03
C LEU A 44 19.51 -15.28 17.74
N MET A 45 18.33 -14.66 17.85
CA MET A 45 17.68 -14.00 16.70
C MET A 45 18.52 -12.84 16.20
N LEU A 46 19.03 -11.98 17.09
CA LEU A 46 19.91 -10.89 16.71
C LEU A 46 21.12 -11.39 15.94
N GLU A 47 21.76 -12.47 16.41
CA GLU A 47 22.89 -13.08 15.72
C GLU A 47 22.49 -13.66 14.37
N ALA A 48 21.33 -14.31 14.27
CA ALA A 48 20.80 -14.84 13.02
C ALA A 48 20.59 -13.73 11.97
N PHE A 49 20.08 -12.56 12.39
CA PHE A 49 19.94 -11.40 11.52
C PHE A 49 21.28 -10.77 11.15
N ARG A 50 22.20 -10.64 12.11
CA ARG A 50 23.54 -10.06 11.90
C ARG A 50 24.39 -10.87 10.92
N GLN A 51 24.32 -12.20 10.99
CA GLN A 51 25.02 -13.10 10.06
C GLN A 51 24.27 -13.34 8.75
N ASP A 52 23.05 -12.81 8.61
CA ASP A 52 22.10 -13.16 7.56
C ASP A 52 21.92 -14.69 7.38
N ASN A 53 21.91 -15.42 8.49
CA ASN A 53 21.88 -16.88 8.48
C ASN A 53 20.44 -17.39 8.26
N MET A 54 20.11 -17.70 7.00
CA MET A 54 18.77 -18.12 6.59
C MET A 54 18.29 -19.41 7.26
N GLU A 55 19.16 -20.40 7.42
CA GLU A 55 18.81 -21.67 8.09
C GLU A 55 18.50 -21.46 9.57
N MET A 56 19.27 -20.59 10.25
CA MET A 56 19.01 -20.24 11.64
C MET A 56 17.68 -19.49 11.78
N LYS A 57 17.42 -18.48 10.94
CA LYS A 57 16.14 -17.75 10.90
C LYS A 57 14.95 -18.69 10.69
N LYS A 58 15.07 -19.65 9.76
CA LYS A 58 14.05 -20.65 9.46
C LYS A 58 13.77 -21.55 10.66
N SER A 59 14.81 -22.09 11.31
CA SER A 59 14.63 -22.92 12.51
C SER A 59 13.98 -22.17 13.66
N ILE A 60 14.31 -20.89 13.87
CA ILE A 60 13.67 -20.06 14.90
C ILE A 60 12.19 -19.80 14.55
N ALA A 61 11.90 -19.45 13.29
CA ALA A 61 10.53 -19.25 12.82
C ALA A 61 9.68 -20.50 13.05
N GLU A 62 10.16 -21.67 12.63
CA GLU A 62 9.44 -22.93 12.78
C GLU A 62 9.25 -23.34 14.25
N LEU A 63 10.21 -23.02 15.12
CA LEU A 63 10.13 -23.24 16.56
C LEU A 63 8.97 -22.45 17.17
N PHE A 64 8.82 -21.16 16.84
CA PHE A 64 7.68 -20.35 17.28
C PHE A 64 6.36 -20.88 16.69
N GLU A 65 6.31 -21.11 15.38
CA GLU A 65 5.10 -21.58 14.70
C GLU A 65 4.61 -22.94 15.21
N SER A 66 5.52 -23.81 15.65
CA SER A 66 5.18 -25.16 16.12
C SER A 66 4.46 -25.20 17.47
N GLY A 67 4.47 -24.11 18.23
CA GLY A 67 3.98 -24.12 19.60
C GLY A 67 4.96 -24.71 20.63
N LEU A 68 6.03 -25.37 20.16
CA LEU A 68 6.94 -26.17 20.98
C LEU A 68 7.57 -25.37 22.11
N LEU A 69 8.09 -24.17 21.82
CA LEU A 69 8.73 -23.31 22.81
C LEU A 69 7.78 -22.96 23.97
N LEU A 70 6.53 -22.63 23.64
CA LEU A 70 5.49 -22.32 24.65
C LEU A 70 5.15 -23.57 25.46
N ASN A 71 4.96 -24.72 24.82
CA ASN A 71 4.64 -25.97 25.51
C ASN A 71 5.72 -26.37 26.51
N ILE A 72 7.00 -26.24 26.13
CA ILE A 72 8.14 -26.52 27.02
C ILE A 72 8.14 -25.53 28.19
N ALA A 73 8.04 -24.22 27.91
CA ALA A 73 8.02 -23.19 28.95
C ALA A 73 6.87 -23.42 29.96
N MET A 74 5.66 -23.67 29.47
CA MET A 74 4.46 -23.92 30.29
C MET A 74 4.59 -25.16 31.16
N THR A 75 5.21 -26.23 30.65
CA THR A 75 5.44 -27.46 31.44
C THR A 75 6.38 -27.18 32.61
N GLU A 76 7.42 -26.37 32.39
CA GLU A 76 8.38 -26.03 33.43
C GLU A 76 7.88 -24.99 34.44
N PHE A 77 7.01 -24.08 34.01
CA PHE A 77 6.34 -23.12 34.89
C PHE A 77 5.51 -23.82 35.97
N ARG A 78 4.91 -24.96 35.63
CA ARG A 78 4.08 -25.76 36.54
C ARG A 78 4.90 -26.52 37.57
N ASP A 79 6.14 -26.87 37.24
CA ASP A 79 7.01 -27.69 38.10
C ASP A 79 7.64 -26.85 39.24
N LYS A 80 8.23 -25.68 38.92
CA LYS A 80 8.90 -24.82 39.93
C LYS A 80 8.82 -23.33 39.60
N ARG A 81 8.46 -22.50 40.60
CA ARG A 81 8.43 -21.02 40.46
C ARG A 81 9.78 -20.41 40.09
N GLU A 82 10.88 -20.95 40.63
CA GLU A 82 12.24 -20.47 40.33
C GLU A 82 12.58 -20.62 38.84
N ARG A 83 12.18 -21.73 38.22
CA ARG A 83 12.41 -21.96 36.78
C ARG A 83 11.67 -20.94 35.92
N ARG A 84 10.52 -20.43 36.37
CA ARG A 84 9.78 -19.38 35.65
C ARG A 84 10.59 -18.09 35.50
N ALA A 85 11.44 -17.75 36.48
CA ALA A 85 12.27 -16.55 36.41
C ALA A 85 13.41 -16.65 35.37
N ASP A 86 13.85 -17.87 35.04
CA ASP A 86 14.89 -18.11 34.03
C ASP A 86 14.38 -18.02 32.59
N TRP A 87 13.06 -18.02 32.39
CA TRP A 87 12.41 -18.03 31.08
C TRP A 87 11.96 -16.63 30.66
N LEU A 88 11.78 -16.47 29.35
CA LEU A 88 11.06 -15.33 28.79
C LEU A 88 9.65 -15.24 29.38
N PRO A 89 9.09 -14.02 29.54
CA PRO A 89 7.70 -13.85 29.92
C PRO A 89 6.78 -14.62 28.97
N GLU A 90 5.79 -15.31 29.52
CA GLU A 90 4.79 -16.08 28.76
C GLU A 90 4.11 -15.21 27.68
N ALA A 91 3.78 -13.96 28.03
CA ALA A 91 3.20 -12.99 27.10
C ALA A 91 4.10 -12.72 25.89
N SER A 92 5.41 -12.67 26.07
CA SER A 92 6.37 -12.46 24.99
C SER A 92 6.44 -13.67 24.06
N ILE A 93 6.43 -14.89 24.61
CA ILE A 93 6.43 -16.13 23.81
C ILE A 93 5.13 -16.23 23.00
N THR A 94 3.98 -16.05 23.65
CA THR A 94 2.66 -16.09 23.03
C THR A 94 2.49 -14.97 21.99
N GLY A 95 2.97 -13.77 22.29
CA GLY A 95 3.01 -12.65 21.34
C GLY A 95 3.79 -13.00 20.08
N CYS A 96 5.01 -13.54 20.24
CA CYS A 96 5.84 -13.97 19.12
C CYS A 96 5.19 -15.06 18.27
N GLN A 97 4.48 -16.02 18.88
CA GLN A 97 3.69 -16.99 18.12
C GLN A 97 2.59 -16.32 17.29
N GLY A 98 1.89 -15.34 17.86
CA GLY A 98 0.92 -14.52 17.13
C GLY A 98 1.58 -13.77 15.96
N TYR A 99 2.73 -13.17 16.19
CA TYR A 99 3.45 -12.44 15.13
C TYR A 99 3.93 -13.33 13.99
N MET A 100 4.35 -14.56 14.30
CA MET A 100 4.75 -15.53 13.28
C MET A 100 3.58 -16.04 12.43
N LYS A 101 2.40 -16.26 13.03
CA LYS A 101 1.19 -16.63 12.26
C LYS A 101 0.83 -15.60 11.19
N ASN A 102 1.10 -14.33 11.49
CA ASN A 102 0.89 -13.19 10.59
C ASN A 102 2.18 -12.77 9.88
N GLY A 103 3.18 -13.65 9.73
CA GLY A 103 4.52 -13.26 9.25
C GLY A 103 4.60 -12.70 7.81
N GLY A 104 3.51 -12.81 7.04
CA GLY A 104 3.34 -12.14 5.76
C GLY A 104 2.94 -10.67 5.85
N GLU A 105 2.45 -10.22 7.02
CA GLU A 105 2.00 -8.85 7.27
C GLU A 105 3.18 -7.93 7.64
N LEU A 106 3.11 -6.66 7.23
CA LEU A 106 4.10 -5.66 7.60
C LEU A 106 4.04 -5.37 9.11
N GLY A 107 5.21 -5.32 9.75
CA GLY A 107 5.29 -5.13 11.20
C GLY A 107 5.10 -6.41 12.03
N TYR A 108 4.94 -7.55 11.38
CA TYR A 108 4.80 -8.88 11.98
C TYR A 108 5.96 -9.80 11.55
N GLY A 109 5.93 -11.06 12.00
CA GLY A 109 6.95 -12.06 11.69
C GLY A 109 8.18 -12.00 12.59
N LEU A 110 9.29 -12.52 12.07
CA LEU A 110 10.52 -12.75 12.82
C LEU A 110 11.19 -11.45 13.28
N GLU A 111 11.09 -10.40 12.46
CA GLU A 111 11.60 -9.06 12.77
C GLU A 111 10.88 -8.44 13.97
N ARG A 112 9.55 -8.63 14.07
CA ARG A 112 8.77 -8.16 15.23
C ARG A 112 9.19 -8.89 16.50
N CYS A 113 9.30 -10.22 16.41
CA CYS A 113 9.80 -11.04 17.52
C CYS A 113 11.20 -10.61 17.98
N LEU A 114 12.11 -10.27 17.07
CA LEU A 114 13.45 -9.77 17.41
C LEU A 114 13.37 -8.53 18.31
N TYR A 115 12.60 -7.51 17.93
CA TYR A 115 12.53 -6.26 18.69
C TYR A 115 11.74 -6.39 20.00
N GLU A 116 10.77 -7.30 20.07
CA GLU A 116 10.02 -7.60 21.29
C GLU A 116 10.86 -8.39 22.32
N LEU A 117 11.65 -9.36 21.85
CA LEU A 117 12.47 -10.22 22.71
C LEU A 117 13.85 -9.62 23.03
N SER A 118 14.30 -8.66 22.23
CA SER A 118 15.54 -7.91 22.47
C SER A 118 15.28 -6.41 22.30
N PRO A 119 14.69 -5.74 23.31
CA PRO A 119 14.29 -4.34 23.21
C PRO A 119 15.45 -3.36 22.97
N GLU A 120 16.67 -3.73 23.37
CA GLU A 120 17.88 -2.91 23.19
C GLU A 120 18.49 -3.04 21.78
N THR A 121 17.94 -3.92 20.94
CA THR A 121 18.40 -4.08 19.56
C THR A 121 18.15 -2.79 18.77
N PRO A 122 19.19 -2.20 18.15
CA PRO A 122 18.99 -1.05 17.27
C PRO A 122 18.24 -1.46 16.01
N CYS A 123 17.55 -0.52 15.37
CA CYS A 123 16.87 -0.78 14.11
C CYS A 123 17.86 -1.30 13.06
N LEU A 124 17.55 -2.47 12.48
CA LEU A 124 18.34 -3.12 11.44
C LEU A 124 17.85 -2.77 10.02
N SER A 125 16.99 -1.77 9.88
CA SER A 125 16.56 -1.28 8.57
C SER A 125 17.74 -0.75 7.78
N THR A 126 17.76 -1.07 6.48
CA THR A 126 18.81 -0.73 5.54
C THR A 126 19.14 0.77 5.50
N LEU A 127 18.12 1.63 5.64
CA LEU A 127 18.30 3.08 5.60
C LEU A 127 19.10 3.63 6.79
N VAL A 128 18.88 3.07 8.00
CA VAL A 128 19.44 3.59 9.26
C VAL A 128 20.57 2.71 9.82
N LEU A 129 20.89 1.61 9.14
CA LEU A 129 21.91 0.66 9.52
C LEU A 129 23.24 1.37 9.79
N GLY A 130 23.89 1.02 10.91
CA GLY A 130 25.14 1.65 11.37
C GLY A 130 24.98 2.89 12.25
N SER A 131 23.77 3.45 12.39
CA SER A 131 23.52 4.66 13.22
C SER A 131 23.00 4.35 14.64
N HIS A 132 22.93 3.06 15.01
CA HIS A 132 22.52 2.56 16.34
C HIS A 132 21.20 3.18 16.90
N VAL A 133 20.17 3.23 16.05
CA VAL A 133 18.85 3.79 16.38
C VAL A 133 18.07 2.90 17.35
N ARG A 134 17.69 3.41 18.53
CA ARG A 134 17.02 2.64 19.61
C ARG A 134 15.57 3.04 19.90
N ASN A 135 15.14 4.20 19.43
CA ASN A 135 13.75 4.68 19.57
C ASN A 135 13.24 5.35 18.29
N ILE A 136 11.95 5.71 18.27
CA ILE A 136 11.28 6.28 17.09
C ILE A 136 11.82 7.69 16.76
N SER A 137 12.10 8.52 17.75
CA SER A 137 12.62 9.87 17.50
C SER A 137 13.98 9.80 16.80
N GLU A 138 14.90 8.97 17.30
CA GLU A 138 16.18 8.70 16.63
C GLU A 138 16.00 8.11 15.23
N PHE A 139 15.00 7.24 15.04
CA PHE A 139 14.71 6.67 13.72
C PHE A 139 14.35 7.75 12.72
N ILE A 140 13.42 8.65 13.10
CA ILE A 140 12.98 9.74 12.24
C ILE A 140 14.13 10.71 11.97
N GLU A 141 14.91 11.09 12.97
CA GLU A 141 16.06 11.99 12.81
C GLU A 141 17.13 11.43 11.86
N VAL A 142 17.53 10.16 12.06
CA VAL A 142 18.53 9.53 11.20
C VAL A 142 17.98 9.32 9.79
N ALA A 143 16.75 8.82 9.65
CA ALA A 143 16.13 8.63 8.34
C ALA A 143 16.00 9.96 7.59
N GLU A 144 15.61 11.03 8.27
CA GLU A 144 15.53 12.39 7.72
C GLU A 144 16.88 12.85 7.17
N GLN A 145 17.96 12.72 7.95
CA GLN A 145 19.30 13.09 7.49
C GLN A 145 19.74 12.29 6.26
N LYS A 146 19.45 10.99 6.23
CA LYS A 146 19.79 10.11 5.10
C LYS A 146 18.99 10.46 3.85
N LEU A 147 17.68 10.68 3.99
CA LEU A 147 16.80 11.08 2.89
C LEU A 147 17.14 12.48 2.37
N LEU A 148 17.49 13.41 3.25
CA LEU A 148 17.91 14.75 2.84
C LEU A 148 19.22 14.67 2.03
N ALA A 149 20.19 13.90 2.49
CA ALA A 149 21.47 13.71 1.80
C ALA A 149 21.31 13.02 0.43
N SER A 150 20.30 12.16 0.27
CA SER A 150 19.99 11.47 -0.98
C SER A 150 18.93 12.17 -1.83
N ASN A 151 18.51 13.39 -1.45
CA ASN A 151 17.44 14.14 -2.10
C ASN A 151 16.16 13.31 -2.29
N GLY A 152 15.70 12.65 -1.22
CA GLY A 152 14.50 11.83 -1.18
C GLY A 152 14.67 10.38 -1.66
N HIS A 153 15.85 10.00 -2.17
CA HIS A 153 16.08 8.65 -2.66
C HIS A 153 16.38 7.69 -1.51
N GLY A 154 15.50 6.74 -1.26
CA GLY A 154 15.68 5.71 -0.23
C GLY A 154 14.37 5.06 0.13
N ASN A 155 14.45 3.92 0.82
CA ASN A 155 13.28 3.26 1.37
C ASN A 155 13.29 3.38 2.90
N PRO A 156 12.53 4.31 3.50
CA PRO A 156 12.40 4.42 4.95
C PRO A 156 11.53 3.32 5.56
N PHE A 157 10.95 2.43 4.75
CA PHE A 157 9.93 1.49 5.19
C PHE A 157 10.16 0.07 4.64
N ASP A 158 11.23 -0.57 5.12
CA ASP A 158 11.46 -2.00 4.93
C ASP A 158 10.84 -2.86 6.05
N ARG A 159 10.99 -4.19 5.98
CA ARG A 159 10.44 -5.12 7.00
C ARG A 159 10.97 -4.83 8.41
N HIS A 160 12.23 -4.44 8.55
CA HIS A 160 12.82 -4.09 9.85
C HIS A 160 12.30 -2.75 10.36
N ALA A 161 12.15 -1.74 9.51
CA ALA A 161 11.55 -0.46 9.87
C ALA A 161 10.10 -0.65 10.32
N ALA A 162 9.30 -1.40 9.56
CA ALA A 162 7.92 -1.71 9.90
C ALA A 162 7.81 -2.40 11.26
N ALA A 163 8.59 -3.47 11.50
CA ALA A 163 8.60 -4.18 12.78
C ALA A 163 9.10 -3.32 13.95
N PHE A 164 10.13 -2.50 13.73
CA PHE A 164 10.67 -1.59 14.73
C PHE A 164 9.65 -0.52 15.13
N ILE A 165 9.00 0.09 14.15
CA ILE A 165 7.91 1.07 14.36
C ILE A 165 6.78 0.43 15.16
N ALA A 166 6.39 -0.78 14.77
CA ALA A 166 5.30 -1.50 15.39
C ALA A 166 5.59 -1.85 16.88
N THR A 167 6.84 -2.19 17.21
CA THR A 167 7.27 -2.44 18.60
C THR A 167 7.39 -1.15 19.42
N LYS A 168 7.97 -0.10 18.85
CA LYS A 168 8.35 1.11 19.60
C LYS A 168 7.27 2.20 19.61
N SER A 169 6.24 2.09 18.78
CA SER A 169 5.12 3.05 18.72
C SER A 169 3.77 2.36 18.86
N ARG A 170 2.94 2.82 19.80
CA ARG A 170 1.61 2.26 20.05
C ARG A 170 0.56 2.88 19.12
N GLY A 171 -0.40 2.06 18.68
CA GLY A 171 -1.58 2.52 17.95
C GLY A 171 -1.35 2.76 16.45
N LEU A 172 -0.21 2.33 15.93
CA LEU A 172 0.12 2.42 14.50
C LEU A 172 -0.12 1.11 13.74
N ASP A 173 -0.39 0.00 14.44
CA ASP A 173 -0.58 -1.32 13.80
C ASP A 173 -1.67 -1.30 12.72
N LYS A 174 -2.71 -0.46 12.89
CA LYS A 174 -3.76 -0.29 11.87
C LYS A 174 -3.21 0.16 10.50
N PHE A 175 -2.19 1.03 10.48
CA PHE A 175 -1.58 1.48 9.24
C PHE A 175 -0.78 0.35 8.60
N LEU A 176 -0.06 -0.43 9.41
CA LEU A 176 0.76 -1.56 8.95
C LEU A 176 -0.10 -2.67 8.33
N ILE A 177 -1.24 -2.97 8.96
CA ILE A 177 -2.24 -3.90 8.43
C ILE A 177 -2.79 -3.35 7.10
N SER A 178 -3.20 -2.07 7.04
CA SER A 178 -3.66 -1.46 5.78
C SER A 178 -2.60 -1.52 4.67
N LEU A 179 -1.33 -1.28 4.97
CA LEU A 179 -0.23 -1.36 4.00
C LEU A 179 -0.03 -2.77 3.46
N THR A 180 -0.33 -3.79 4.25
CA THR A 180 -0.28 -5.20 3.82
C THR A 180 -1.40 -5.51 2.82
N LEU A 181 -2.58 -4.92 3.00
CA LEU A 181 -3.74 -5.14 2.13
C LEU A 181 -3.58 -4.49 0.75
N TYR A 182 -2.85 -3.38 0.67
CA TYR A 182 -2.65 -2.64 -0.58
C TYR A 182 -1.36 -3.06 -1.29
N PRO A 183 -1.40 -3.37 -2.60
CA PRO A 183 -0.20 -3.69 -3.37
C PRO A 183 0.83 -2.55 -3.30
N ALA A 184 2.11 -2.90 -3.14
CA ALA A 184 3.19 -1.92 -3.14
C ALA A 184 3.15 -1.06 -4.43
N GLY A 185 3.27 0.26 -4.27
CA GLY A 185 3.17 1.22 -5.37
C GLY A 185 1.74 1.56 -5.85
N SER A 186 0.70 0.95 -5.27
CA SER A 186 -0.68 1.44 -5.44
C SER A 186 -0.85 2.83 -4.79
N VAL A 187 -1.89 3.57 -5.18
CA VAL A 187 -2.10 4.92 -4.60
C VAL A 187 -2.39 4.79 -3.12
N GLU A 188 -3.23 3.83 -2.78
CA GLU A 188 -3.67 3.53 -1.43
C GLU A 188 -2.48 3.18 -0.55
N HIS A 189 -1.55 2.35 -1.04
CA HIS A 189 -0.33 2.02 -0.31
C HIS A 189 0.52 3.27 -0.03
N VAL A 190 0.82 4.07 -1.05
CA VAL A 190 1.63 5.29 -0.91
C VAL A 190 1.00 6.29 0.06
N LEU A 191 -0.31 6.49 -0.02
CA LEU A 191 -1.00 7.44 0.85
C LEU A 191 -1.08 6.95 2.30
N VAL A 192 -1.29 5.66 2.53
CA VAL A 192 -1.27 5.09 3.90
C VAL A 192 0.14 5.18 4.48
N GLU A 193 1.18 4.97 3.68
CA GLU A 193 2.58 5.06 4.10
C GLU A 193 2.93 6.50 4.49
N LEU A 194 2.52 7.48 3.66
CA LEU A 194 2.70 8.89 3.98
C LEU A 194 1.91 9.31 5.24
N LYS A 195 0.67 8.81 5.41
CA LYS A 195 -0.13 9.02 6.63
C LYS A 195 0.55 8.43 7.88
N LEU A 196 1.18 7.26 7.75
CA LEU A 196 1.94 6.64 8.83
C LEU A 196 3.12 7.54 9.26
N PHE A 197 3.93 8.01 8.30
CA PHE A 197 5.06 8.89 8.61
C PHE A 197 4.63 10.26 9.13
N ALA A 198 3.54 10.84 8.62
CA ALA A 198 2.95 12.06 9.19
C ALA A 198 2.53 11.85 10.64
N LYS A 199 1.93 10.70 10.96
CA LYS A 199 1.58 10.37 12.34
C LYS A 199 2.81 10.18 13.22
N LEU A 200 3.87 9.56 12.70
CA LEU A 200 5.15 9.40 13.42
C LEU A 200 5.81 10.74 13.70
N GLN A 201 5.86 11.65 12.72
CA GLN A 201 6.34 13.03 12.88
C GLN A 201 5.59 13.72 14.02
N ALA A 202 4.26 13.74 13.96
CA ALA A 202 3.43 14.38 14.97
C ALA A 202 3.61 13.80 16.39
N LEU A 203 3.91 12.50 16.52
CA LEU A 203 4.07 11.84 17.82
C LEU A 203 5.48 11.95 18.39
N SER A 204 6.52 11.91 17.55
CA SER A 204 7.89 11.64 17.99
C SER A 204 8.91 12.70 17.58
N HIS A 205 8.59 13.54 16.59
CA HIS A 205 9.48 14.58 16.09
C HIS A 205 8.67 15.71 15.42
N PRO A 206 8.09 16.66 16.18
CA PRO A 206 7.20 17.70 15.66
C PRO A 206 7.93 18.79 14.85
N GLY A 207 9.21 18.60 14.52
CA GLY A 207 9.99 19.49 13.66
C GLY A 207 9.81 19.20 12.16
N PRO A 208 10.27 20.11 11.29
CA PRO A 208 10.23 19.94 9.84
C PRO A 208 11.12 18.79 9.37
N LEU A 209 10.64 18.01 8.40
CA LEU A 209 11.32 16.87 7.78
C LEU A 209 11.48 17.07 6.25
N PRO A 210 12.36 17.98 5.79
CA PRO A 210 12.54 18.27 4.37
C PRO A 210 13.01 17.08 3.53
N GLY A 211 13.77 16.14 4.10
CA GLY A 211 14.21 14.89 3.50
C GLY A 211 13.05 13.92 3.27
N PHE A 212 12.21 13.71 4.28
CA PHE A 212 10.95 12.97 4.09
C PHE A 212 10.01 13.69 3.12
N ALA A 213 9.98 15.02 3.10
CA ALA A 213 9.16 15.76 2.15
C ALA A 213 9.67 15.59 0.70
N ALA A 214 10.99 15.48 0.50
CA ALA A 214 11.59 15.11 -0.78
C ALA A 214 11.28 13.66 -1.17
N TRP A 215 11.35 12.73 -0.22
CA TRP A 215 10.93 11.34 -0.43
C TRP A 215 9.44 11.23 -0.81
N ALA A 216 8.57 11.97 -0.13
CA ALA A 216 7.15 12.05 -0.44
C ALA A 216 6.92 12.56 -1.88
N GLU A 217 7.73 13.50 -2.36
CA GLU A 217 7.67 13.96 -3.75
C GLU A 217 7.93 12.82 -4.73
N GLU A 218 8.99 12.03 -4.53
CA GLU A 218 9.31 10.88 -5.38
C GLU A 218 8.18 9.84 -5.39
N MET A 219 7.63 9.53 -4.21
CA MET A 219 6.54 8.56 -4.07
C MET A 219 5.22 9.04 -4.67
N LEU A 220 4.94 10.36 -4.63
CA LEU A 220 3.70 10.93 -5.13
C LEU A 220 3.72 11.25 -6.64
N LYS A 221 4.89 11.35 -7.29
CA LYS A 221 4.99 11.50 -8.76
C LYS A 221 4.07 10.56 -9.55
N PRO A 222 4.13 9.22 -9.36
CA PRO A 222 3.23 8.31 -10.07
C PRO A 222 1.75 8.50 -9.69
N VAL A 223 1.45 8.98 -8.48
CA VAL A 223 0.09 9.26 -8.02
C VAL A 223 -0.48 10.49 -8.74
N PHE A 224 0.30 11.57 -8.87
CA PHE A 224 -0.12 12.77 -9.61
C PHE A 224 -0.42 12.46 -11.08
N LEU A 225 0.32 11.55 -11.71
CA LEU A 225 0.07 11.13 -13.08
C LEU A 225 -1.26 10.41 -13.28
N LYS A 226 -1.85 9.84 -12.21
CA LYS A 226 -3.18 9.21 -12.27
C LYS A 226 -4.34 10.22 -12.31
N ILE A 227 -4.10 11.49 -11.98
CA ILE A 227 -5.10 12.56 -12.15
C ILE A 227 -5.26 12.82 -13.65
N ARG A 228 -6.45 12.61 -14.21
CA ARG A 228 -6.73 12.72 -15.65
C ARG A 228 -6.81 14.18 -16.11
N SER A 229 -7.42 15.06 -15.32
CA SER A 229 -7.48 16.48 -15.62
C SER A 229 -6.11 17.15 -15.48
N ARG A 230 -5.62 17.72 -16.59
CA ARG A 230 -4.34 18.44 -16.62
C ARG A 230 -4.34 19.64 -15.66
N LEU A 231 -5.41 20.43 -15.67
CA LEU A 231 -5.55 21.61 -14.80
C LEU A 231 -5.56 21.19 -13.33
N ARG A 232 -6.34 20.16 -12.97
CA ARG A 232 -6.38 19.65 -11.59
C ARG A 232 -5.00 19.14 -11.16
N ARG A 233 -4.32 18.40 -12.02
CA ARG A 233 -2.97 17.90 -11.77
C ARG A 233 -1.98 19.04 -11.51
N GLU A 234 -1.98 20.08 -12.35
CA GLU A 234 -1.11 21.26 -12.17
C GLU A 234 -1.39 21.97 -10.84
N VAL A 235 -2.67 22.18 -10.49
CA VAL A 235 -3.07 22.80 -9.21
C VAL A 235 -2.63 21.97 -8.01
N VAL A 236 -2.86 20.65 -8.04
CA VAL A 236 -2.47 19.75 -6.94
C VAL A 236 -0.96 19.70 -6.77
N ILE A 237 -0.20 19.62 -7.86
CA ILE A 237 1.27 19.66 -7.82
C ILE A 237 1.76 21.00 -7.24
N GLN A 238 1.13 22.13 -7.59
CA GLN A 238 1.52 23.42 -7.04
C GLN A 238 1.23 23.50 -5.53
N ARG A 239 0.07 23.00 -5.08
CA ARG A 239 -0.24 22.90 -3.65
C ARG A 239 0.76 22.02 -2.90
N PHE A 240 1.13 20.88 -3.50
CA PHE A 240 2.17 20.02 -2.97
C PHE A 240 3.49 20.77 -2.81
N ARG A 241 3.96 21.48 -3.85
CA ARG A 241 5.23 22.23 -3.81
C ARG A 241 5.26 23.31 -2.74
N GLU A 242 4.15 24.01 -2.54
CA GLU A 242 4.05 25.01 -1.47
C GLU A 242 4.06 24.37 -0.08
N ALA A 243 3.26 23.31 0.12
CA ALA A 243 3.22 22.59 1.39
C ALA A 243 4.56 21.90 1.72
N ARG A 244 5.28 21.40 0.71
CA ARG A 244 6.58 20.75 0.87
C ARG A 244 7.60 21.66 1.58
N LYS A 245 7.52 22.98 1.39
CA LYS A 245 8.45 23.94 2.00
C LYS A 245 8.38 23.94 3.54
N SER A 246 7.27 23.51 4.13
CA SER A 246 7.16 23.41 5.59
C SER A 246 7.88 22.20 6.17
N GLY A 247 8.13 21.15 5.37
CA GLY A 247 8.62 19.87 5.87
C GLY A 247 7.61 19.12 6.77
N ASP A 248 6.35 19.55 6.81
CA ASP A 248 5.29 18.90 7.59
C ASP A 248 4.49 17.96 6.68
N LEU A 249 4.61 16.66 6.91
CA LEU A 249 3.94 15.64 6.10
C LEU A 249 2.41 15.66 6.29
N GLY A 250 1.93 16.08 7.46
CA GLY A 250 0.51 16.31 7.71
C GLY A 250 -0.04 17.46 6.87
N MET A 251 0.66 18.60 6.84
CA MET A 251 0.29 19.73 5.97
C MET A 251 0.33 19.35 4.48
N ILE A 252 1.28 18.52 4.05
CA ILE A 252 1.34 18.01 2.68
C ILE A 252 0.08 17.19 2.36
N LEU A 253 -0.32 16.29 3.25
CA LEU A 253 -1.51 15.46 3.08
C LEU A 253 -2.78 16.32 3.01
N GLU A 254 -2.92 17.30 3.91
CA GLU A 254 -4.09 18.20 3.96
C GLU A 254 -4.17 19.13 2.74
N ALA A 255 -3.06 19.75 2.35
CA ALA A 255 -3.03 20.70 1.24
C ALA A 255 -3.33 20.02 -0.11
N THR A 256 -2.89 18.78 -0.29
CA THR A 256 -3.09 18.04 -1.54
C THR A 256 -4.44 17.33 -1.61
N ASP A 257 -4.95 16.82 -0.48
CA ASP A 257 -6.21 16.07 -0.37
C ASP A 257 -6.38 15.04 -1.51
N LEU A 258 -5.33 14.25 -1.75
CA LEU A 258 -5.18 13.44 -2.96
C LEU A 258 -6.30 12.42 -3.14
N GLU A 259 -6.80 11.81 -2.06
CA GLU A 259 -7.90 10.85 -2.11
C GLU A 259 -9.15 11.49 -2.71
N ARG A 260 -9.52 12.68 -2.21
CA ARG A 260 -10.68 13.43 -2.71
C ARG A 260 -10.45 13.89 -4.14
N GLN A 261 -9.26 14.40 -4.46
CA GLN A 261 -8.93 14.89 -5.80
C GLN A 261 -9.04 13.78 -6.85
N LEU A 262 -8.50 12.60 -6.55
CA LEU A 262 -8.57 11.44 -7.45
C LEU A 262 -9.99 10.89 -7.57
N ALA A 263 -10.76 10.84 -6.48
CA ALA A 263 -12.14 10.40 -6.50
C ALA A 263 -13.04 11.35 -7.33
N GLN A 264 -12.84 12.66 -7.17
CA GLN A 264 -13.59 13.66 -7.91
C GLN A 264 -13.21 13.68 -9.39
N ASP A 265 -11.91 13.66 -9.71
CA ASP A 265 -11.40 13.59 -11.08
C ASP A 265 -11.94 12.37 -11.84
N ARG A 266 -12.01 11.22 -11.17
CA ARG A 266 -12.58 10.00 -11.75
C ARG A 266 -14.04 10.18 -12.14
N ARG A 267 -14.87 10.73 -11.25
CA ARG A 267 -16.31 10.98 -11.50
C ARG A 267 -16.51 11.96 -12.63
N GLU A 268 -15.84 13.11 -12.58
CA GLU A 268 -15.95 14.15 -13.63
C GLU A 268 -15.51 13.62 -14.99
N TYR A 269 -14.50 12.76 -15.04
CA TYR A 269 -14.06 12.12 -16.28
C TYR A 269 -15.09 11.14 -16.83
N GLU A 270 -15.73 10.34 -15.97
CA GLU A 270 -16.80 9.42 -16.37
C GLU A 270 -18.03 10.18 -16.90
N GLU A 271 -18.40 11.28 -16.25
CA GLU A 271 -19.45 12.19 -16.72
C GLU A 271 -19.10 12.82 -18.08
N ALA A 272 -17.85 13.26 -18.27
CA ALA A 272 -17.40 13.82 -19.54
C ALA A 272 -17.43 12.80 -20.68
N LEU A 273 -17.06 11.54 -20.43
CA LEU A 273 -17.17 10.47 -21.42
C LEU A 273 -18.62 10.17 -21.80
N ALA A 274 -19.53 10.17 -20.83
CA ALA A 274 -20.95 9.98 -21.09
C ALA A 274 -21.53 11.11 -21.97
N ALA A 275 -21.21 12.37 -21.63
CA ALA A 275 -21.65 13.54 -22.39
C ALA A 275 -21.05 13.56 -23.81
N ALA A 276 -19.77 13.20 -23.98
CA ALA A 276 -19.15 13.08 -25.29
C ALA A 276 -19.84 12.02 -26.14
N GLY A 277 -20.12 10.84 -25.57
CA GLY A 277 -20.83 9.77 -26.28
C GLY A 277 -22.28 10.11 -26.62
N GLU A 278 -22.94 10.97 -25.86
CA GLU A 278 -24.27 11.51 -26.19
C GLU A 278 -24.18 12.53 -27.33
N ALA A 279 -23.21 13.45 -27.27
CA ALA A 279 -22.96 14.44 -28.32
C ALA A 279 -22.63 13.77 -29.66
N ASP A 280 -21.81 12.71 -29.66
CA ASP A 280 -21.50 11.94 -30.87
C ASP A 280 -22.74 11.28 -31.48
N ARG A 281 -23.60 10.69 -30.64
CA ARG A 281 -24.88 10.12 -31.10
C ARG A 281 -25.80 11.18 -31.69
N LEU A 282 -25.88 12.35 -31.06
CA LEU A 282 -26.67 13.48 -31.56
C LEU A 282 -26.11 13.98 -32.89
N ALA A 283 -24.79 14.10 -33.03
CA ALA A 283 -24.13 14.50 -34.27
C ALA A 283 -24.47 13.54 -35.43
N ILE A 284 -24.36 12.23 -35.19
CA ILE A 284 -24.73 11.20 -36.19
C ILE A 284 -26.22 11.30 -36.55
N PHE A 285 -27.10 11.47 -35.56
CA PHE A 285 -28.54 11.64 -35.79
C PHE A 285 -28.84 12.87 -36.65
N LEU A 286 -28.20 14.00 -36.37
CA LEU A 286 -28.39 15.24 -37.13
C LEU A 286 -27.87 15.10 -38.57
N MET A 287 -26.72 14.43 -38.78
CA MET A 287 -26.19 14.15 -40.12
C MET A 287 -27.13 13.26 -40.94
N ASN A 288 -27.57 12.14 -40.37
CA ASN A 288 -28.50 11.24 -41.06
C ASN A 288 -29.88 11.90 -41.30
N GLY A 289 -30.32 12.72 -40.34
CA GLY A 289 -31.55 13.51 -40.46
C GLY A 289 -31.49 14.57 -41.55
N THR A 290 -30.32 15.19 -41.80
CA THR A 290 -30.16 16.12 -42.92
C THR A 290 -30.26 15.45 -44.28
N ASP A 291 -29.72 14.24 -44.44
CA ASP A 291 -29.82 13.52 -45.71
C ASP A 291 -31.25 13.05 -45.99
N ALA A 292 -31.95 12.54 -44.97
CA ALA A 292 -33.37 12.21 -45.08
C ALA A 292 -34.24 13.45 -45.41
N ARG A 293 -33.95 14.60 -44.79
CA ARG A 293 -34.64 15.87 -45.08
C ARG A 293 -34.33 16.41 -46.48
N ARG A 294 -33.09 16.27 -46.98
CA ARG A 294 -32.72 16.64 -48.35
C ARG A 294 -33.46 15.79 -49.38
N ALA A 295 -33.48 14.47 -49.21
CA ALA A 295 -34.21 13.56 -50.09
C ALA A 295 -35.72 13.89 -50.11
N ALA A 296 -36.31 14.17 -48.95
CA ALA A 296 -37.71 14.59 -48.88
C ALA A 296 -37.94 15.95 -49.58
N ALA A 297 -37.06 16.93 -49.38
CA ALA A 297 -37.15 18.25 -50.00
C ALA A 297 -37.03 18.19 -51.54
N GLU A 298 -36.17 17.32 -52.09
CA GLU A 298 -36.08 17.09 -53.54
C GLU A 298 -37.40 16.52 -54.10
N GLY A 299 -38.00 15.55 -53.42
CA GLY A 299 -39.29 14.97 -53.82
C GLY A 299 -40.43 15.99 -53.80
N TYR A 300 -40.56 16.77 -52.72
CA TYR A 300 -41.57 17.83 -52.63
C TYR A 300 -41.30 18.97 -53.60
N GLY A 301 -40.04 19.35 -53.81
CA GLY A 301 -39.64 20.38 -54.77
C GLY A 301 -40.02 20.02 -56.20
N ALA A 302 -39.77 18.77 -56.61
CA ALA A 302 -40.19 18.25 -57.91
C ALA A 302 -41.72 18.25 -58.08
N TRP A 303 -42.46 17.87 -57.05
CA TRP A 303 -43.92 17.92 -57.08
C TRP A 303 -44.45 19.34 -57.20
N ILE A 304 -43.97 20.29 -56.38
CA ILE A 304 -44.40 21.70 -56.43
C ILE A 304 -44.08 22.34 -57.78
N THR A 305 -42.88 22.11 -58.31
CA THR A 305 -42.49 22.63 -59.63
C THR A 305 -43.33 22.03 -60.76
N SER A 306 -43.66 20.73 -60.71
CA SER A 306 -44.58 20.12 -61.67
C SER A 306 -45.98 20.75 -61.65
N VAL A 307 -46.53 21.03 -60.47
CA VAL A 307 -47.84 21.66 -60.33
C VAL A 307 -47.82 23.11 -60.84
N LEU A 308 -46.79 23.88 -60.47
CA LEU A 308 -46.63 25.28 -60.94
C LEU A 308 -46.42 25.37 -62.45
N SER A 309 -45.62 24.47 -63.03
CA SER A 309 -45.39 24.44 -64.48
C SER A 309 -46.66 24.07 -65.25
N VAL A 310 -47.40 23.04 -64.82
CA VAL A 310 -48.67 22.64 -65.46
C VAL A 310 -49.71 23.75 -65.37
N THR A 311 -49.86 24.38 -64.20
CA THR A 311 -50.81 25.49 -64.00
C THR A 311 -50.44 26.71 -64.84
N ALA A 312 -49.15 27.08 -64.92
CA ALA A 312 -48.68 28.14 -65.80
C ALA A 312 -48.91 27.84 -67.28
N LEU A 313 -48.71 26.58 -67.71
CA LEU A 313 -48.96 26.14 -69.08
C LEU A 313 -50.46 26.24 -69.43
N LEU A 314 -51.33 25.75 -68.55
CA LEU A 314 -52.78 25.84 -68.72
C LEU A 314 -53.24 27.31 -68.78
N ALA A 315 -52.78 28.14 -67.85
CA ALA A 315 -53.09 29.57 -67.86
C ALA A 315 -52.63 30.25 -69.16
N SER A 316 -51.41 29.95 -69.64
CA SER A 316 -50.89 30.45 -70.91
C SER A 316 -51.73 30.00 -72.11
N THR A 317 -52.15 28.73 -72.14
CA THR A 317 -53.01 28.23 -73.23
C THR A 317 -54.39 28.87 -73.23
N ILE A 318 -55.01 29.07 -72.06
CA ILE A 318 -56.30 29.76 -71.94
C ILE A 318 -56.17 31.21 -72.41
N LEU A 319 -55.12 31.91 -71.98
CA LEU A 319 -54.86 33.29 -72.40
C LEU A 319 -54.66 33.38 -73.92
N SER A 320 -53.94 32.42 -74.51
CA SER A 320 -53.70 32.35 -75.96
C SER A 320 -54.99 32.06 -76.74
N VAL A 321 -55.86 31.17 -76.25
CA VAL A 321 -57.16 30.89 -76.89
C VAL A 321 -58.07 32.10 -76.83
N LEU A 322 -58.11 32.82 -75.70
CA LEU A 322 -58.88 34.07 -75.58
C LEU A 322 -58.37 35.15 -76.54
N TYR A 323 -57.06 35.31 -76.68
CA TYR A 323 -56.45 36.26 -77.63
C TYR A 323 -56.78 35.95 -79.09
N PHE A 324 -56.96 34.69 -79.47
CA PHE A 324 -57.31 34.28 -80.83
C PHE A 324 -58.83 34.33 -81.13
N MET A 325 -59.67 34.54 -80.11
CA MET A 325 -61.13 34.63 -80.26
C MET A 325 -61.67 36.08 -80.24
N GLU A 326 -60.81 37.08 -80.01
CA GLU A 326 -61.07 38.51 -80.27
C GLU A 326 -60.64 38.89 -81.69
#